data_AF-A0A429EGN3-F1
#
_entry.id   AF-A0A429EGN3-F1
#
_cell.length_a   1.000
_cell.length_b   1.000
_cell.length_c   1.000
_cell.angle_alpha   90.00
_cell.angle_beta   90.00
_cell.angle_gamma   90.00
#
_symmetry.space_group_name_H-M   'P 1'
#
loop_
_entity.id
_entity.type
_entity.pdbx_description
1 polymer ?
#
loop_
_entity_poly.entity_id
_entity_poly.type
_entity_poly.pdbx_seq_one_letter_code
_entity_poly.pdbx_strand_id
1 'polypeptide(L)'
;MIHEVDEVLKGLIKSGALAGSGIDVAFEAPTRDWAARRNGPVVNAYLYDIREDTARRQSGKMPVHDDRNIVVRRRRPPRWFKLSYLVTAWTKTPQDEHRLLSAVLATLLPRELLAPGELPPSLAALDLSVPLTVAGVQTESRSLAEIWSALGGELKPSLDLVVTVPFPAFPEYDAGPPVTEGATVLVGGIDGDPPMSTGRSHRPHQVAAARAARKEALERKGALDREDPADTRTGRR
;
A
#
# COMPACT_ATOMS: atom_id res chain seq x y z
N MET A 1 -2.55 5.79 -6.66
CA MET A 1 -1.40 5.08 -6.06
C MET A 1 -0.09 5.76 -6.44
N ILE A 2 0.45 5.65 -7.67
CA ILE A 2 1.71 6.37 -8.00
C ILE A 2 1.52 7.90 -7.90
N HIS A 3 0.46 8.44 -8.50
CA HIS A 3 0.12 9.87 -8.39
C HIS A 3 -0.14 10.34 -6.94
N GLU A 4 -0.53 9.44 -6.04
CA GLU A 4 -0.71 9.78 -4.62
C GLU A 4 0.63 9.90 -3.90
N VAL A 5 1.62 9.11 -4.31
CA VAL A 5 3.00 9.26 -3.85
C VAL A 5 3.55 10.60 -4.32
N ASP A 6 3.26 11.01 -5.56
CA ASP A 6 3.68 12.31 -6.08
C ASP A 6 3.09 13.45 -5.23
N GLU A 7 1.80 13.38 -4.87
CA GLU A 7 1.18 14.38 -4.00
C GLU A 7 1.76 14.37 -2.57
N VAL A 8 2.09 13.20 -2.02
CA VAL A 8 2.79 13.10 -0.73
C VAL A 8 4.16 13.75 -0.81
N LEU A 9 4.98 13.39 -1.80
CA LEU A 9 6.31 13.95 -1.98
C LEU A 9 6.27 15.46 -2.17
N LYS A 10 5.32 15.96 -2.95
CA LYS A 10 5.07 17.39 -3.13
C LYS A 10 4.73 18.08 -1.80
N GLY A 11 3.85 17.49 -1.00
CA GLY A 11 3.48 18.00 0.32
C GLY A 11 4.65 17.99 1.30
N LEU A 12 5.44 16.91 1.33
CA LEU A 12 6.62 16.78 2.18
C LEU A 12 7.66 17.84 1.84
N ILE A 13 8.01 17.97 0.55
CA ILE A 13 9.01 18.95 0.09
C ILE A 13 8.53 20.38 0.37
N LYS A 14 7.24 20.71 0.16
CA LYS A 14 6.71 22.06 0.38
C LYS A 14 6.50 22.44 1.85
N SER A 15 6.38 21.47 2.77
CA SER A 15 6.02 21.73 4.18
C SER A 15 7.21 21.82 5.14
N GLY A 16 8.39 21.30 4.75
CA GLY A 16 9.58 21.28 5.61
C GLY A 16 10.37 22.59 5.59
N ALA A 17 11.68 22.48 5.38
CA ALA A 17 12.60 23.62 5.32
C ALA A 17 12.28 24.61 4.18
N LEU A 18 11.40 24.23 3.25
CA LEU A 18 10.94 25.05 2.13
C LEU A 18 9.56 25.68 2.36
N ALA A 19 8.96 25.53 3.55
CA ALA A 19 7.68 26.14 3.86
C ALA A 19 7.72 27.66 3.65
N GLY A 20 6.76 28.19 2.88
CA GLY A 20 6.66 29.63 2.59
C GLY A 20 7.73 30.20 1.65
N SER A 21 8.62 29.37 1.09
CA SER A 21 9.70 29.81 0.18
C SER A 21 9.21 30.20 -1.21
N GLY A 22 7.97 29.87 -1.59
CA GLY A 22 7.44 30.07 -2.93
C GLY A 22 8.08 29.17 -4.01
N ILE A 23 8.88 28.19 -3.61
CA ILE A 23 9.55 27.25 -4.52
C ILE A 23 8.53 26.23 -5.02
N ASP A 24 8.56 26.00 -6.34
CA ASP A 24 7.65 25.04 -6.96
C ASP A 24 8.27 23.63 -7.05
N VAL A 25 7.40 22.62 -7.11
CA VAL A 25 7.79 21.20 -7.20
C VAL A 25 7.21 20.61 -8.47
N ALA A 26 8.07 20.10 -9.34
CA ALA A 26 7.71 19.51 -10.62
C ALA A 26 8.11 18.03 -10.70
N PHE A 27 7.38 17.24 -11.48
CA PHE A 27 7.62 15.79 -11.65
C PHE A 27 7.96 15.39 -13.10
N GLU A 28 7.99 16.37 -14.00
CA GLU A 28 8.34 16.18 -15.41
C GLU A 28 9.81 15.80 -15.59
N ALA A 29 10.16 15.10 -16.66
CA ALA A 29 11.54 14.83 -17.00
C ALA A 29 12.34 16.14 -17.17
N PRO A 30 13.47 16.32 -16.45
CA PRO A 30 14.21 17.57 -16.47
C PRO A 30 15.13 17.64 -17.70
N THR A 31 14.52 17.69 -18.89
CA THR A 31 15.22 17.84 -20.17
C THR A 31 15.75 19.26 -20.33
N ARG A 32 16.68 19.46 -21.28
CA ARG A 32 17.21 20.79 -21.60
C ARG A 32 16.11 21.80 -21.95
N ASP A 33 15.13 21.39 -22.75
CA ASP A 33 14.00 22.25 -23.13
C ASP A 33 13.06 22.54 -21.96
N TRP A 34 12.90 21.56 -21.06
CA TRP A 34 12.12 21.75 -19.84
C TRP A 34 12.79 22.78 -18.93
N ALA A 35 14.12 22.70 -18.75
CA ALA A 35 14.90 23.62 -17.94
C ALA A 35 14.89 25.04 -18.52
N ALA A 36 15.00 25.18 -19.84
CA ALA A 36 15.01 26.48 -20.53
C ALA A 36 13.70 27.26 -20.36
N ARG A 37 12.58 26.58 -20.10
CA ARG A 37 11.26 27.20 -19.90
C ARG A 37 11.01 27.71 -18.47
N ARG A 38 11.96 27.50 -17.54
CA ARG A 38 11.76 27.83 -16.11
C ARG A 38 12.17 29.26 -15.79
N ASN A 39 11.26 29.98 -15.14
CA ASN A 39 11.45 31.40 -14.78
C ASN A 39 11.75 31.62 -13.28
N GLY A 40 11.82 30.56 -12.47
CA GLY A 40 12.00 30.64 -11.02
C GLY A 40 12.59 29.37 -10.40
N PRO A 41 12.92 29.41 -9.09
CA PRO A 41 13.49 28.28 -8.38
C PRO A 41 12.49 27.12 -8.31
N VAL A 42 12.95 25.93 -8.71
CA VAL A 42 12.14 24.71 -8.76
C VAL A 42 12.92 23.53 -8.20
N VAL A 43 12.24 22.70 -7.41
CA VAL A 43 12.68 21.33 -7.11
C VAL A 43 11.98 20.40 -8.10
N ASN A 44 12.74 19.60 -8.82
CA ASN A 44 12.19 18.58 -9.71
C ASN A 44 12.39 17.20 -9.07
N ALA A 45 11.34 16.38 -9.04
CA ALA A 45 11.35 15.01 -8.55
C ALA A 45 10.88 14.08 -9.67
N TYR A 46 11.80 13.66 -10.53
CA TYR A 46 11.48 12.85 -11.71
C TYR A 46 11.50 11.36 -11.40
N LEU A 47 10.38 10.67 -11.59
CA LEU A 47 10.29 9.22 -11.44
C LEU A 47 10.98 8.51 -12.62
N TYR A 48 12.14 7.89 -12.36
CA TYR A 48 12.97 7.28 -13.42
C TYR A 48 12.91 5.75 -13.46
N ASP A 49 12.57 5.09 -12.34
CA ASP A 49 12.44 3.64 -12.29
C ASP A 49 11.29 3.18 -11.37
N ILE A 50 10.66 2.07 -11.73
CA ILE A 50 9.59 1.42 -10.98
C ILE A 50 9.87 -0.08 -10.96
N ARG A 51 10.10 -0.64 -9.77
CA ARG A 51 10.43 -2.06 -9.61
C ARG A 51 9.62 -2.73 -8.52
N GLU A 52 9.23 -3.99 -8.74
CA GLU A 52 8.67 -4.82 -7.66
C GLU A 52 9.77 -5.20 -6.67
N ASP A 53 9.54 -4.97 -5.37
CA ASP A 53 10.41 -5.49 -4.31
C ASP A 53 10.06 -6.97 -4.05
N THR A 54 10.73 -7.84 -4.80
CA THR A 54 10.50 -9.29 -4.74
C THR A 54 10.95 -9.90 -3.42
N ALA A 55 11.85 -9.26 -2.65
CA ALA A 55 12.26 -9.74 -1.34
C ALA A 55 11.10 -9.65 -0.32
N ARG A 56 10.20 -8.66 -0.49
CA ARG A 56 8.99 -8.51 0.31
C ARG A 56 7.78 -9.27 -0.26
N ARG A 57 7.97 -10.01 -1.36
CA ARG A 57 6.87 -10.73 -2.01
C ARG A 57 6.43 -11.90 -1.14
N GLN A 58 5.26 -11.75 -0.55
CA GLN A 58 4.58 -12.83 0.14
C GLN A 58 3.68 -13.60 -0.83
N SER A 59 3.63 -14.92 -0.66
CA SER A 59 2.71 -15.81 -1.38
C SER A 59 1.71 -16.41 -0.40
N GLY A 60 0.45 -16.52 -0.79
CA GLY A 60 -0.62 -17.08 0.04
C GLY A 60 -1.87 -16.21 0.12
N LYS A 61 -2.79 -16.58 1.01
CA LYS A 61 -4.02 -15.83 1.29
C LYS A 61 -3.93 -15.30 2.73
N MET A 62 -3.98 -13.99 2.90
CA MET A 62 -4.07 -13.35 4.21
C MET A 62 -5.53 -13.32 4.68
N PRO A 63 -5.83 -13.79 5.90
CA PRO A 63 -7.16 -13.64 6.48
C PRO A 63 -7.44 -12.17 6.80
N VAL A 64 -8.60 -11.68 6.36
CA VAL A 64 -9.16 -10.39 6.76
C VAL A 64 -10.19 -10.69 7.83
N HIS A 65 -9.99 -10.12 9.01
CA HIS A 65 -10.87 -10.31 10.16
C HIS A 65 -11.90 -9.18 10.24
N ASP A 66 -13.11 -9.51 10.67
CA ASP A 66 -14.13 -8.55 11.10
C ASP A 66 -13.87 -8.11 12.57
N ASP A 67 -14.63 -7.13 13.08
CA ASP A 67 -14.54 -6.58 14.44
C ASP A 67 -14.67 -7.64 15.55
N ARG A 68 -15.23 -8.80 15.20
CA ARG A 68 -15.41 -9.97 16.07
C ARG A 68 -14.25 -10.97 16.00
N ASN A 69 -13.15 -10.60 15.35
CA ASN A 69 -11.97 -11.44 15.08
C ASN A 69 -12.29 -12.72 14.27
N ILE A 70 -13.28 -12.64 13.37
CA ILE A 70 -13.69 -13.74 12.49
C ILE A 70 -13.17 -13.47 11.08
N VAL A 71 -12.55 -14.47 10.44
CA VAL A 71 -12.08 -14.36 9.05
C VAL A 71 -13.26 -14.26 8.10
N VAL A 72 -13.53 -13.05 7.59
CA VAL A 72 -14.63 -12.76 6.65
C VAL A 72 -14.17 -12.76 5.20
N ARG A 73 -12.91 -12.41 4.93
CA ARG A 73 -12.36 -12.34 3.56
C ARG A 73 -10.94 -12.88 3.52
N ARG A 74 -10.48 -13.29 2.33
CA ARG A 74 -9.09 -13.71 2.12
C ARG A 74 -8.49 -12.87 0.99
N ARG A 75 -7.57 -11.98 1.34
CA ARG A 75 -6.86 -11.14 0.36
C ARG A 75 -5.50 -11.72 0.02
N ARG A 76 -5.02 -11.50 -1.20
CA ARG A 76 -3.61 -11.72 -1.50
C ARG A 76 -2.80 -10.63 -0.76
N PRO A 77 -1.61 -10.94 -0.21
CA PRO A 77 -0.75 -9.92 0.37
C PRO A 77 -0.45 -8.84 -0.69
N PRO A 78 -0.34 -7.57 -0.28
CA PRO A 78 -0.01 -6.50 -1.22
C PRO A 78 1.38 -6.73 -1.81
N ARG A 79 1.55 -6.32 -3.06
CA ARG A 79 2.87 -6.31 -3.69
C ARG A 79 3.57 -5.01 -3.35
N TRP A 80 4.84 -5.09 -3.03
CA TRP A 80 5.64 -3.90 -2.73
C TRP A 80 6.35 -3.44 -4.00
N PHE A 81 6.31 -2.14 -4.27
CA PHE A 81 7.02 -1.52 -5.38
C PHE A 81 7.94 -0.43 -4.84
N LYS A 82 9.16 -0.39 -5.37
CA LYS A 82 10.11 0.72 -5.22
C LYS A 82 9.88 1.69 -6.36
N LEU A 83 9.57 2.93 -5.99
CA LEU A 83 9.47 4.08 -6.88
C LEU A 83 10.72 4.92 -6.69
N SER A 84 11.56 4.99 -7.72
CA SER A 84 12.87 5.62 -7.65
C SER A 84 12.82 6.97 -8.37
N TYR A 85 12.96 8.04 -7.59
CA TYR A 85 12.87 9.43 -8.00
C TYR A 85 14.26 10.06 -8.02
N LEU A 86 14.51 10.86 -9.06
CA LEU A 86 15.68 11.70 -9.19
C LEU A 86 15.29 13.12 -8.77
N VAL A 87 15.77 13.56 -7.61
CA VAL A 87 15.48 14.91 -7.10
C VAL A 87 16.60 15.87 -7.48
N THR A 88 16.25 16.95 -8.16
CA THR A 88 17.19 17.97 -8.66
C THR A 88 16.69 19.38 -8.30
N ALA A 89 17.61 20.31 -8.14
CA ALA A 89 17.31 21.72 -7.88
C ALA A 89 17.67 22.56 -9.10
N TRP A 90 16.77 23.45 -9.50
CA TRP A 90 16.92 24.33 -10.67
C TRP A 90 16.79 25.78 -10.22
N THR A 91 17.89 26.53 -10.26
CA THR A 91 17.92 27.94 -9.89
C THR A 91 18.87 28.72 -10.80
N LYS A 92 19.13 30.00 -10.49
CA LYS A 92 20.07 30.84 -11.25
C LYS A 92 21.54 30.54 -10.95
N THR A 93 21.85 30.05 -9.75
CA THR A 93 23.24 29.84 -9.30
C THR A 93 23.45 28.45 -8.74
N PRO A 94 24.60 27.78 -8.99
CA PRO A 94 24.89 26.47 -8.41
C PRO A 94 24.86 26.46 -6.88
N GLN A 95 25.26 27.56 -6.23
CA GLN A 95 25.23 27.69 -4.77
C GLN A 95 23.80 27.65 -4.23
N ASP A 96 22.84 28.28 -4.92
CA ASP A 96 21.43 28.22 -4.54
C ASP A 96 20.84 26.83 -4.84
N GLU A 97 21.29 26.15 -5.90
CA GLU A 97 20.93 24.74 -6.14
C GLU A 97 21.36 23.85 -4.95
N HIS A 98 22.59 24.01 -4.48
CA HIS A 98 23.09 23.25 -3.32
C HIS A 98 22.32 23.58 -2.03
N ARG A 99 21.98 24.86 -1.81
CA ARG A 99 21.16 25.29 -0.66
C ARG A 99 19.77 24.65 -0.71
N LEU A 100 19.17 24.60 -1.89
CA LEU A 100 17.86 24.01 -2.10
C LEU A 100 17.90 22.50 -1.86
N LEU A 101 18.90 21.79 -2.39
CA LEU A 101 19.09 20.35 -2.12
C LEU A 101 19.34 20.07 -0.63
N SER A 102 20.10 20.92 0.05
CA SER A 102 20.33 20.81 1.50
C SER A 102 19.02 20.95 2.28
N ALA A 103 18.15 21.88 1.90
CA ALA A 103 16.84 22.04 2.51
C ALA A 103 15.90 20.85 2.24
N VAL A 104 15.97 20.26 1.04
CA VAL A 104 15.26 19.01 0.73
C VAL A 104 15.77 17.87 1.63
N LEU A 105 17.08 17.70 1.77
CA LEU A 105 17.65 16.69 2.67
C LEU A 105 17.19 16.90 4.12
N ALA A 106 17.26 18.13 4.64
CA ALA A 106 16.82 18.45 5.99
C ALA A 106 15.32 18.14 6.21
N THR A 107 14.52 18.14 5.14
CA THR A 107 13.09 17.85 5.18
C THR A 107 12.78 16.35 5.12
N LEU A 108 13.55 15.59 4.33
CA LEU A 108 13.28 14.19 4.05
C LEU A 108 14.03 13.23 4.98
N LEU A 109 15.24 13.56 5.43
CA LEU A 109 16.04 12.70 6.31
C LEU A 109 15.34 12.34 7.63
N PRO A 110 14.58 13.23 8.30
CA PRO A 110 13.83 12.85 9.51
C PRO A 110 12.66 11.89 9.25
N ARG A 111 12.29 11.64 7.99
CA ARG A 111 11.08 10.92 7.58
C ARG A 111 11.41 9.61 6.87
N GLU A 112 12.10 8.72 7.54
CA GLU A 112 12.46 7.40 6.97
C GLU A 112 11.24 6.47 6.82
N LEU A 113 10.17 6.73 7.56
CA LEU A 113 8.96 5.93 7.57
C LEU A 113 7.72 6.83 7.64
N LEU A 114 6.88 6.79 6.61
CA LEU A 114 5.64 7.53 6.55
C LEU A 114 4.52 6.71 7.21
N ALA A 115 3.89 7.29 8.23
CA ALA A 115 2.80 6.64 8.95
C ALA A 115 1.49 6.69 8.15
N PRO A 116 0.55 5.73 8.34
CA PRO A 116 -0.72 5.70 7.61
C PRO A 116 -1.53 6.99 7.67
N GLY A 117 -1.47 7.73 8.80
CA GLY A 117 -2.18 9.00 8.97
C GLY A 117 -1.62 10.17 8.15
N GLU A 118 -0.41 10.04 7.60
CA GLU A 118 0.21 11.04 6.73
C GLU A 118 0.00 10.71 5.24
N LEU A 119 -0.57 9.53 4.95
CA LEU A 119 -0.77 9.04 3.60
C LEU A 119 -2.18 9.38 3.07
N PRO A 120 -2.35 9.49 1.75
CA PRO A 120 -3.66 9.65 1.12
C PRO A 120 -4.60 8.48 1.45
N PRO A 121 -5.93 8.69 1.39
CA PRO A 121 -6.92 7.72 1.90
C PRO A 121 -6.78 6.29 1.37
N SER A 122 -6.38 6.12 0.11
CA SER A 122 -6.19 4.81 -0.52
C SER A 122 -4.99 4.03 0.02
N LEU A 123 -3.88 4.72 0.31
CA LEU A 123 -2.69 4.14 0.93
C LEU A 123 -2.90 3.95 2.43
N ALA A 124 -3.53 4.92 3.09
CA ALA A 124 -3.93 4.84 4.49
C ALA A 124 -4.87 3.66 4.77
N ALA A 125 -5.78 3.35 3.83
CA ALA A 125 -6.71 2.21 3.95
C ALA A 125 -6.02 0.84 4.01
N LEU A 126 -4.75 0.74 3.59
CA LEU A 126 -3.97 -0.49 3.73
C LEU A 126 -3.43 -0.68 5.15
N ASP A 127 -3.42 0.38 5.97
CA ASP A 127 -2.87 0.43 7.32
C ASP A 127 -1.41 -0.05 7.38
N LEU A 128 -0.63 0.35 6.38
CA LEU A 128 0.78 0.00 6.22
C LEU A 128 1.62 1.27 6.13
N SER A 129 2.73 1.28 6.86
CA SER A 129 3.72 2.35 6.75
C SER A 129 4.52 2.23 5.46
N VAL A 130 4.90 3.38 4.90
CA VAL A 130 5.66 3.49 3.64
C VAL A 130 7.10 3.91 3.94
N PRO A 131 8.10 3.04 3.75
CA PRO A 131 9.50 3.41 3.89
C PRO A 131 9.93 4.40 2.81
N LEU A 132 10.72 5.39 3.21
CA LEU A 132 11.31 6.42 2.36
C LEU A 132 12.82 6.45 2.60
N THR A 133 13.61 6.20 1.55
CA THR A 133 15.08 6.20 1.61
C THR A 133 15.62 7.35 0.76
N VAL A 134 16.50 8.17 1.34
CA VAL A 134 17.12 9.32 0.68
C VAL A 134 18.62 9.10 0.56
N ALA A 135 19.18 9.38 -0.62
CA ALA A 135 20.62 9.28 -0.90
C ALA A 135 21.22 7.91 -0.53
N GLY A 136 20.51 6.83 -0.88
CA GLY A 136 20.97 5.46 -0.65
C GLY A 136 22.28 5.16 -1.38
N VAL A 137 23.16 4.37 -0.74
CA VAL A 137 24.55 4.16 -1.21
C VAL A 137 24.64 3.54 -2.61
N GLN A 138 23.69 2.72 -3.03
CA GLN A 138 23.43 2.30 -4.42
C GLN A 138 22.13 1.48 -4.40
N THR A 139 21.02 1.97 -4.96
CA THR A 139 19.74 1.23 -4.89
C THR A 139 19.28 0.64 -6.22
N GLU A 140 19.86 1.03 -7.36
CA GLU A 140 19.30 0.71 -8.67
C GLU A 140 20.34 0.31 -9.73
N SER A 141 19.87 -0.40 -10.76
CA SER A 141 20.72 -1.03 -11.80
C SER A 141 21.31 -0.07 -12.83
N ARG A 142 20.89 1.22 -12.83
CA ARG A 142 21.34 2.22 -13.80
C ARG A 142 22.20 3.28 -13.13
N SER A 143 23.29 3.64 -13.78
CA SER A 143 24.13 4.74 -13.31
C SER A 143 23.42 6.08 -13.48
N LEU A 144 23.61 7.02 -12.54
CA LEU A 144 23.09 8.39 -12.66
C LEU A 144 23.56 9.06 -13.96
N ALA A 145 24.80 8.79 -14.37
CA ALA A 145 25.36 9.31 -15.62
C ALA A 145 24.58 8.85 -16.86
N GLU A 146 24.14 7.59 -16.91
CA GLU A 146 23.29 7.09 -18.00
C GLU A 146 21.92 7.79 -18.04
N ILE A 147 21.31 8.02 -16.86
CA ILE A 147 20.02 8.72 -16.77
C ILE A 147 20.17 10.14 -17.31
N TRP A 148 21.20 10.86 -16.89
CA TRP A 148 21.47 12.23 -17.39
C TRP A 148 21.77 12.27 -18.89
N SER A 149 22.55 11.30 -19.38
CA SER A 149 22.80 11.15 -20.82
C SER A 149 21.50 10.95 -21.61
N ALA A 150 20.59 10.10 -21.12
CA ALA A 150 19.29 9.86 -21.74
C ALA A 150 18.34 11.07 -21.70
N LEU A 151 18.45 11.91 -20.67
CA LEU A 151 17.67 13.15 -20.54
C LEU A 151 18.16 14.28 -21.47
N GLY A 152 19.32 14.13 -22.11
CA GLY A 152 19.90 15.12 -23.01
C GLY A 152 20.31 16.42 -22.31
N GLY A 153 20.52 16.35 -21.00
CA GLY A 153 20.90 17.46 -20.13
C GLY A 153 22.34 17.37 -19.65
N GLU A 154 22.85 18.46 -19.08
CA GLU A 154 24.11 18.46 -18.34
C GLU A 154 23.91 17.78 -16.98
N LEU A 155 24.90 17.00 -16.54
CA LEU A 155 24.90 16.38 -15.23
C LEU A 155 24.82 17.45 -14.14
N LYS A 156 23.73 17.42 -13.36
CA LYS A 156 23.52 18.28 -12.20
C LYS A 156 23.61 17.48 -10.89
N PRO A 157 23.94 18.14 -9.77
CA PRO A 157 23.78 17.53 -8.46
C PRO A 157 22.34 17.04 -8.25
N SER A 158 22.20 15.77 -7.86
CA SER A 158 20.90 15.11 -7.73
C SER A 158 20.89 14.18 -6.51
N LEU A 159 19.72 14.03 -5.90
CA LEU A 159 19.48 13.08 -4.81
C LEU A 159 18.64 11.92 -5.34
N ASP A 160 19.10 10.69 -5.09
CA ASP A 160 18.29 9.49 -5.31
C ASP A 160 17.31 9.32 -4.15
N LEU A 161 16.01 9.21 -4.46
CA LEU A 161 14.94 9.08 -3.48
C LEU A 161 14.10 7.85 -3.83
N VAL A 162 14.01 6.88 -2.92
CA VAL A 162 13.25 5.65 -3.12
C VAL A 162 12.08 5.59 -2.16
N VAL A 163 10.87 5.45 -2.70
CA VAL A 163 9.64 5.27 -1.92
C VAL A 163 9.14 3.84 -2.12
N THR A 164 9.01 3.08 -1.04
CA THR A 164 8.58 1.67 -1.10
C THR A 164 7.10 1.56 -0.75
N VAL A 165 6.24 1.40 -1.75
CA VAL A 165 4.79 1.46 -1.59
C VAL A 165 4.10 0.11 -1.76
N PRO A 166 3.09 -0.21 -0.94
CA PRO A 166 2.26 -1.37 -1.15
C PRO A 166 1.23 -1.09 -2.26
N PHE A 167 1.05 -2.04 -3.16
CA PHE A 167 0.01 -2.05 -4.19
C PHE A 167 -0.95 -3.22 -3.92
N PRO A 168 -2.27 -2.97 -3.83
CA PRO A 168 -3.23 -4.03 -3.58
C PRO A 168 -3.23 -5.01 -4.75
N ALA A 169 -3.09 -6.30 -4.44
CA ALA A 169 -3.19 -7.37 -5.42
C ALA A 169 -4.66 -7.74 -5.64
N PHE A 170 -5.26 -7.26 -6.74
CA PHE A 170 -6.59 -7.70 -7.18
C PHE A 170 -6.53 -9.11 -7.80
N PRO A 171 -7.59 -9.93 -7.72
CA PRO A 171 -8.88 -9.67 -7.09
C PRO A 171 -8.94 -10.13 -5.62
N GLU A 172 -9.83 -9.49 -4.85
CA GLU A 172 -10.23 -9.94 -3.52
C GLU A 172 -11.21 -11.11 -3.67
N TYR A 173 -10.96 -12.23 -2.99
CA TYR A 173 -11.88 -13.37 -3.00
C TYR A 173 -12.69 -13.36 -1.71
N ASP A 174 -14.01 -13.48 -1.83
CA ASP A 174 -14.85 -13.80 -0.67
C ASP A 174 -14.32 -15.08 -0.03
N ALA A 175 -14.11 -15.03 1.29
CA ALA A 175 -13.83 -16.26 2.00
C ALA A 175 -15.09 -17.12 1.93
N GLY A 176 -14.92 -18.42 1.65
CA GLY A 176 -16.01 -19.37 1.86
C GLY A 176 -16.52 -19.29 3.31
N PRO A 177 -17.74 -19.77 3.58
CA PRO A 177 -18.35 -19.68 4.89
C PRO A 177 -17.39 -20.19 5.98
N PRO A 178 -17.37 -19.55 7.16
CA PRO A 178 -16.43 -19.89 8.21
C PRO A 178 -16.61 -21.36 8.61
N VAL A 179 -15.50 -22.06 8.85
CA VAL A 179 -15.51 -23.47 9.22
C VAL A 179 -16.18 -23.61 10.59
N THR A 180 -17.40 -24.16 10.61
CA THR A 180 -18.22 -24.32 11.82
C THR A 180 -18.01 -25.65 12.54
N GLU A 181 -17.21 -26.56 11.97
CA GLU A 181 -16.92 -27.88 12.54
C GLU A 181 -15.41 -28.16 12.58
N GLY A 182 -14.93 -28.76 13.67
CA GLY A 182 -13.52 -29.10 13.84
C GLY A 182 -13.11 -30.28 12.96
N ALA A 183 -11.81 -30.40 12.68
CA ALA A 183 -11.27 -31.56 11.98
C ALA A 183 -11.53 -32.82 12.83
N THR A 184 -12.23 -33.79 12.25
CA THR A 184 -12.45 -35.10 12.85
C THR A 184 -11.51 -36.10 12.20
N VAL A 185 -10.60 -36.68 12.98
CA VAL A 185 -9.72 -37.74 12.50
C VAL A 185 -10.37 -39.08 12.85
N LEU A 186 -10.68 -39.86 11.82
CA LEU A 186 -11.11 -41.24 11.92
C LEU A 186 -9.95 -42.14 11.48
N VAL A 187 -9.56 -43.07 12.34
CA VAL A 187 -8.58 -44.11 12.02
C VAL A 187 -9.32 -45.44 11.98
N GLY A 188 -9.20 -46.16 10.87
CA GLY A 188 -9.71 -47.51 10.66
C GLY A 188 -8.80 -48.28 9.70
N GLY A 189 -8.69 -49.59 9.89
CA GLY A 189 -7.92 -50.47 8.99
C GLY A 189 -8.64 -50.74 7.67
N ILE A 190 -7.86 -51.05 6.62
CA ILE A 190 -8.37 -51.30 5.26
C ILE A 190 -9.30 -52.52 5.23
N ASP A 191 -9.06 -53.51 6.08
CA ASP A 191 -9.85 -54.74 6.22
C ASP A 191 -10.80 -54.71 7.44
N GLY A 192 -11.03 -53.52 8.01
CA GLY A 192 -11.88 -53.36 9.20
C GLY A 192 -11.20 -53.66 10.54
N ASP A 193 -9.89 -53.95 10.53
CA ASP A 193 -9.08 -54.15 11.73
C ASP A 193 -7.86 -53.20 11.73
N PRO A 194 -7.70 -52.29 12.71
CA PRO A 194 -8.55 -52.11 13.89
C PRO A 194 -9.94 -51.50 13.55
N PRO A 195 -10.95 -51.77 14.39
CA PRO A 195 -12.28 -51.20 14.23
C PRO A 195 -12.20 -49.67 14.22
N MET A 196 -13.07 -49.06 13.40
CA MET A 196 -13.18 -47.60 13.26
C MET A 196 -13.26 -46.94 14.63
N SER A 197 -12.25 -46.14 14.95
CA SER A 197 -12.23 -45.36 16.19
C SER A 197 -13.37 -44.35 16.21
N THR A 198 -13.98 -44.09 17.37
CA THR A 198 -14.88 -42.95 17.57
C THR A 198 -14.04 -41.68 17.40
N GLY A 199 -14.09 -41.06 16.23
CA GLY A 199 -13.12 -40.09 15.76
C GLY A 199 -12.72 -39.03 16.79
N ARG A 200 -11.42 -38.76 16.90
CA ARG A 200 -10.92 -37.73 17.82
C ARG A 200 -11.14 -36.37 17.18
N SER A 201 -12.15 -35.65 17.65
CA SER A 201 -12.44 -34.29 17.18
C SER A 201 -11.54 -33.30 17.91
N HIS A 202 -10.64 -32.63 17.18
CA HIS A 202 -9.98 -31.47 17.72
C HIS A 202 -10.96 -30.30 17.69
N ARG A 203 -11.18 -29.62 18.84
CA ARG A 203 -12.08 -28.46 18.95
C ARG A 203 -11.26 -27.18 19.14
N PRO A 204 -10.79 -26.52 18.06
CA PRO A 204 -10.23 -25.19 18.17
C PRO A 204 -11.29 -24.21 18.69
N HIS A 205 -10.92 -23.31 19.59
CA HIS A 205 -11.79 -22.21 20.07
C HIS A 205 -12.41 -21.39 18.93
N GLN A 206 -11.71 -21.30 17.79
CA GLN A 206 -12.12 -20.60 16.57
C GLN A 206 -13.42 -21.19 15.95
N VAL A 207 -13.66 -22.49 16.12
CA VAL A 207 -14.85 -23.19 15.59
C VAL A 207 -16.09 -22.85 16.43
N ALA A 208 -15.94 -22.70 17.74
CA ALA A 208 -17.03 -22.29 18.63
C ALA A 208 -17.48 -20.85 18.33
N ALA A 209 -16.53 -19.94 18.11
CA ALA A 209 -16.81 -18.55 17.73
C ALA A 209 -17.49 -18.44 16.35
N ALA A 210 -17.01 -19.19 15.36
CA ALA A 210 -17.62 -19.25 14.02
C ALA A 210 -19.07 -19.78 14.06
N ARG A 211 -19.35 -20.78 14.91
CA ARG A 211 -20.69 -21.37 15.05
C ARG A 211 -21.66 -20.41 15.73
N ALA A 212 -21.21 -19.67 16.74
CA ALA A 212 -22.03 -18.63 17.40
C ALA A 212 -22.41 -17.52 16.41
N ALA A 213 -21.47 -17.04 15.60
CA ALA A 213 -21.73 -16.02 14.59
C ALA A 213 -22.67 -16.50 13.46
N ARG A 214 -22.57 -17.77 13.02
CA ARG A 214 -23.53 -18.34 12.05
C ARG A 214 -24.94 -18.40 12.63
N LYS A 215 -25.07 -18.75 13.92
CA LYS A 215 -26.36 -18.77 14.61
C LYS A 215 -26.97 -17.37 14.66
N GLU A 216 -26.19 -16.36 15.03
CA GLU A 216 -26.63 -14.96 15.03
C GLU A 216 -26.96 -14.41 13.63
N ALA A 217 -26.19 -14.77 12.60
CA ALA A 217 -26.47 -14.38 11.22
C ALA A 217 -27.76 -15.01 10.68
N LEU A 218 -28.02 -16.27 11.03
CA LEU A 218 -29.29 -16.95 10.72
C LEU A 218 -30.46 -16.33 11.50
N GLU A 219 -30.25 -15.93 12.76
CA GLU A 219 -31.26 -15.24 13.58
C GLU A 219 -31.56 -13.84 13.06
N ARG A 220 -30.55 -13.06 12.62
CA ARG A 220 -30.75 -11.75 11.96
C ARG A 220 -31.45 -11.89 10.62
N LYS A 221 -31.09 -12.88 9.81
CA LYS A 221 -31.75 -13.15 8.53
C LYS A 221 -33.22 -13.58 8.75
N GLY A 222 -33.47 -14.41 9.76
CA GLY A 222 -34.83 -14.78 10.16
C GLY A 222 -35.63 -13.68 10.86
N ALA A 223 -34.98 -12.62 11.36
CA ALA A 223 -35.63 -11.42 11.89
C ALA A 223 -36.01 -10.45 10.76
N LEU A 224 -35.13 -10.24 9.77
CA LEU A 224 -35.45 -9.50 8.56
C LEU A 224 -36.56 -10.17 7.75
N ASP A 225 -36.57 -11.51 7.65
CA ASP A 225 -37.64 -12.25 6.96
C ASP A 225 -38.97 -12.30 7.75
N ARG A 226 -38.98 -11.90 9.04
CA ARG A 226 -40.19 -11.82 9.89
C ARG A 226 -40.78 -10.43 10.02
N GLU A 227 -40.03 -9.38 9.70
CA GLU A 227 -40.55 -7.99 9.64
C GLU A 227 -41.36 -7.72 8.37
N ASP A 228 -41.43 -8.69 7.44
CA ASP A 228 -42.24 -8.56 6.22
C ASP A 228 -43.39 -9.60 6.18
N PRO A 229 -44.50 -9.33 6.90
CA PRO A 229 -45.79 -9.81 6.44
C PRO A 229 -46.79 -8.65 6.36
N ALA A 230 -47.08 -8.27 5.13
CA ALA A 230 -48.35 -7.72 4.68
C ALA A 230 -48.82 -6.38 5.29
N ASP A 231 -48.38 -5.26 4.70
CA ASP A 231 -49.29 -4.13 4.51
C ASP A 231 -48.99 -3.41 3.19
N THR A 232 -49.72 -3.78 2.12
CA THR A 232 -50.07 -2.91 0.99
C THR A 232 -50.82 -3.71 -0.06
N ARG A 233 -52.10 -3.97 0.21
CA ARG A 233 -53.11 -4.12 -0.85
C ARG A 233 -54.49 -4.08 -0.21
N THR A 234 -55.23 -2.98 -0.38
CA THR A 234 -56.58 -2.93 -1.01
C THR A 234 -57.27 -1.56 -0.81
N GLY A 235 -57.88 -1.05 -1.89
CA GLY A 235 -58.89 0.02 -1.95
C GLY A 235 -58.31 1.39 -2.34
N ARG A 236 -58.49 1.97 -3.53
CA ARG A 236 -59.64 2.05 -4.47
C ARG A 236 -60.96 2.36 -3.77
N ARG A 237 -61.27 3.66 -3.62
CA ARG A 237 -62.28 4.38 -4.39
C ARG A 237 -62.16 5.88 -4.18
#